data_AF-I4Z1Y2-F1
#
_entry.id   AF-I4Z1Y2-F1
#
_cell.length_a   1.000
_cell.length_b   1.000
_cell.length_c   1.000
_cell.angle_alpha   90.00
_cell.angle_beta   90.00
_cell.angle_gamma   90.00
#
_symmetry.space_group_name_H-M   'P 1'
#
loop_
_entity.id
_entity.type
_entity.pdbx_description
1 polymer ?
#
loop_
_entity_poly.entity_id
_entity_poly.type
_entity_poly.pdbx_seq_one_letter_code
_entity_poly.pdbx_strand_id
1 'polypeptide(L)'
;MPKSGAFFLRQDARIDGALDLTGASVGTMHDEALCWPRKGDLRLNRCRYGAFIGAPVDAESRLDWLSRQVPERWGEDFWPQPYEQLASVLREMGHDEDANAVLIEKERQQRHARRKRARNRLWRAALAAKDGLLAITVVYGRQPLLALAWLAVFWALGVGVFGYAERQGAFKPNSPVVLRSREWTLCGVGRSDQRLLAARQEVASGLADQGETQLACFRRQWEASSYPRFNAWIYSLDVLLPVLEMDQKTYWRPDPLKPSGEAALHYHHFQSLVGWVLSLLALAGFSGLVKPR
;
A
#
# COMPACT_ATOMS: atom_id res chain seq x y z
N MET A 1 -31.68 3.62 33.96
CA MET A 1 -31.42 3.04 32.63
C MET A 1 -32.76 2.96 31.89
N PRO A 2 -32.89 3.45 30.65
CA PRO A 2 -34.12 3.26 29.90
C PRO A 2 -34.35 1.74 29.76
N LYS A 3 -35.55 1.27 30.09
CA LYS A 3 -35.93 -0.14 29.94
C LYS A 3 -36.03 -0.43 28.44
N SER A 4 -34.96 -0.97 27.84
CA SER A 4 -34.96 -1.33 26.43
C SER A 4 -35.78 -2.61 26.25
N GLY A 5 -36.94 -2.49 25.58
CA GLY A 5 -37.81 -3.63 25.25
C GLY A 5 -37.31 -4.40 24.02
N ALA A 6 -37.90 -5.57 23.76
CA ALA A 6 -37.60 -6.36 22.57
C ALA A 6 -38.55 -5.99 21.40
N PHE A 7 -38.03 -5.98 20.17
CA PHE A 7 -38.81 -5.85 18.95
C PHE A 7 -38.94 -7.21 18.27
N PHE A 8 -40.16 -7.60 17.93
CA PHE A 8 -40.46 -8.90 17.32
C PHE A 8 -41.08 -8.69 15.93
N LEU A 9 -40.49 -9.33 14.92
CA LEU A 9 -41.02 -9.38 13.55
C LEU A 9 -40.79 -10.77 12.95
N ARG A 10 -41.70 -11.70 13.25
CA ARG A 10 -41.55 -13.15 13.00
C ARG A 10 -42.90 -13.79 12.64
N GLN A 11 -42.89 -15.08 12.33
CA GLN A 11 -44.09 -15.90 12.13
C GLN A 11 -44.97 -15.38 10.98
N ASP A 12 -44.36 -15.19 9.81
CA ASP A 12 -45.04 -14.72 8.59
C ASP A 12 -45.75 -13.36 8.74
N ALA A 13 -45.32 -12.55 9.73
CA ALA A 13 -45.80 -11.18 9.88
C ALA A 13 -45.55 -10.38 8.58
N ARG A 14 -46.62 -9.76 8.07
CA ARG A 14 -46.57 -8.92 6.87
C ARG A 14 -46.85 -7.47 7.24
N ILE A 15 -46.02 -6.58 6.70
CA ILE A 15 -46.19 -5.14 6.83
C ILE A 15 -46.65 -4.62 5.47
N ASP A 16 -47.89 -4.15 5.42
CA ASP A 16 -48.44 -3.46 4.26
C ASP A 16 -48.18 -1.95 4.41
N GLY A 17 -47.09 -1.48 3.78
CA GLY A 17 -46.67 -0.08 3.79
C GLY A 17 -45.28 0.14 4.37
N ALA A 18 -45.00 1.39 4.77
CA ALA A 18 -43.68 1.79 5.25
C ALA A 18 -43.51 1.52 6.76
N LEU A 19 -42.47 0.78 7.12
CA LEU A 19 -42.00 0.63 8.50
C LEU A 19 -40.96 1.70 8.80
N ASP A 20 -41.32 2.64 9.66
CA ASP A 20 -40.44 3.71 10.10
C ASP A 20 -39.99 3.51 11.55
N LEU A 21 -38.71 3.16 11.73
CA LEU A 21 -38.06 3.04 13.04
C LEU A 21 -37.05 4.17 13.27
N THR A 22 -37.20 5.30 12.56
CA THR A 22 -36.30 6.44 12.68
C THR A 22 -36.24 6.95 14.12
N GLY A 23 -35.05 6.96 14.72
CA GLY A 23 -34.84 7.41 16.10
C GLY A 23 -35.35 6.47 17.19
N ALA A 24 -35.86 5.28 16.85
CA ALA A 24 -36.29 4.29 17.82
C ALA A 24 -35.10 3.71 18.62
N SER A 25 -35.37 3.26 19.85
CA SER A 25 -34.40 2.56 20.70
C SER A 25 -34.96 1.22 21.12
N VAL A 26 -34.30 0.14 20.70
CA VAL A 26 -34.72 -1.24 20.91
C VAL A 26 -33.62 -1.97 21.68
N GLY A 27 -33.98 -2.84 22.63
CA GLY A 27 -33.02 -3.68 23.34
C GLY A 27 -32.53 -4.81 22.46
N THR A 28 -33.45 -5.70 22.06
CA THR A 28 -33.13 -6.85 21.22
C THR A 28 -34.06 -6.91 20.02
N MET A 29 -33.52 -7.30 18.87
CA MET A 29 -34.28 -7.57 17.65
C MET A 29 -34.42 -9.07 17.45
N HIS A 30 -35.68 -9.52 17.40
CA HIS A 30 -36.06 -10.88 17.06
C HIS A 30 -36.80 -10.83 15.73
N ASP A 31 -36.08 -11.09 14.64
CA ASP A 31 -36.57 -10.85 13.30
C ASP A 31 -36.40 -12.05 12.36
N GLU A 32 -37.20 -12.07 11.29
CA GLU A 32 -37.06 -13.02 10.18
C GLU A 32 -36.93 -12.25 8.87
N ALA A 33 -35.98 -12.64 8.02
CA ALA A 33 -35.61 -11.91 6.80
C ALA A 33 -36.79 -11.69 5.83
N LEU A 34 -37.75 -12.62 5.83
CA LEU A 34 -38.94 -12.60 4.97
C LEU A 34 -40.03 -11.64 5.47
N CYS A 35 -40.04 -11.32 6.77
CA CYS A 35 -41.06 -10.48 7.40
C CYS A 35 -40.77 -8.98 7.25
N TRP A 36 -39.53 -8.62 6.88
CA TRP A 36 -39.17 -7.24 6.59
C TRP A 36 -39.85 -6.72 5.33
N PRO A 37 -40.24 -5.43 5.30
CA PRO A 37 -40.93 -4.85 4.17
C PRO A 37 -40.04 -4.81 2.93
N ARG A 38 -40.68 -4.50 1.79
CA ARG A 38 -40.01 -4.39 0.50
C ARG A 38 -39.03 -3.22 0.49
N LYS A 39 -38.10 -3.25 -0.48
CA LYS A 39 -37.13 -2.18 -0.69
C LYS A 39 -37.84 -0.84 -0.90
N GLY A 40 -37.41 0.19 -0.18
CA GLY A 40 -37.97 1.55 -0.20
C GLY A 40 -38.97 1.85 0.91
N ASP A 41 -39.44 0.82 1.63
CA ASP A 41 -40.46 0.92 2.68
C ASP A 41 -39.88 0.64 4.09
N LEU A 42 -38.56 0.65 4.23
CA LEU A 42 -37.85 0.50 5.51
C LEU A 42 -37.05 1.76 5.84
N ARG A 43 -37.16 2.25 7.08
CA ARG A 43 -36.35 3.36 7.59
C ARG A 43 -35.75 3.02 8.95
N LEU A 44 -34.42 3.04 9.03
CA LEU A 44 -33.65 2.75 10.25
C LEU A 44 -32.73 3.89 10.66
N ASN A 45 -32.88 5.08 10.05
CA ASN A 45 -31.99 6.20 10.33
C ASN A 45 -32.08 6.61 11.81
N ARG A 46 -30.94 6.68 12.50
CA ARG A 46 -30.85 6.94 13.95
C ARG A 46 -31.50 5.88 14.84
N CYS A 47 -31.93 4.74 14.29
CA CYS A 47 -32.42 3.61 15.07
C CYS A 47 -31.24 3.01 15.86
N ARG A 48 -31.46 2.74 17.15
CA ARG A 48 -30.50 2.08 18.02
C ARG A 48 -31.07 0.74 18.47
N TYR A 49 -30.26 -0.30 18.40
CA TYR A 49 -30.62 -1.67 18.77
C TYR A 49 -29.41 -2.35 19.40
N GLY A 50 -29.62 -3.24 20.37
CA GLY A 50 -28.54 -3.84 21.17
C GLY A 50 -28.04 -5.19 20.68
N ALA A 51 -28.92 -6.11 20.32
CA ALA A 51 -28.52 -7.45 19.86
C ALA A 51 -29.56 -8.08 18.93
N PHE A 52 -29.13 -9.04 18.12
CA PHE A 52 -30.00 -9.88 17.30
C PHE A 52 -30.15 -11.26 17.93
N ILE A 53 -31.38 -11.77 18.02
CA ILE A 53 -31.67 -13.10 18.58
C ILE A 53 -32.60 -13.86 17.64
N GLY A 54 -32.20 -15.08 17.27
CA GLY A 54 -33.01 -15.98 16.45
C GLY A 54 -33.02 -15.64 14.95
N ALA A 55 -32.08 -14.81 14.51
CA ALA A 55 -31.97 -14.29 13.15
C ALA A 55 -30.51 -14.39 12.66
N PRO A 56 -30.25 -14.31 11.34
CA PRO A 56 -28.89 -14.34 10.81
C PRO A 56 -28.04 -13.19 11.39
N VAL A 57 -26.81 -13.49 11.78
CA VAL A 57 -25.84 -12.55 12.38
C VAL A 57 -24.63 -12.30 11.48
N ASP A 58 -24.64 -12.84 10.27
CA ASP A 58 -23.62 -12.64 9.26
C ASP A 58 -23.74 -11.26 8.58
N ALA A 59 -22.60 -10.75 8.12
CA ALA A 59 -22.55 -9.45 7.45
C ALA A 59 -23.38 -9.42 6.15
N GLU A 60 -23.42 -10.51 5.38
CA GLU A 60 -24.10 -10.56 4.08
C GLU A 60 -25.60 -10.33 4.23
N SER A 61 -26.26 -11.11 5.09
CA SER A 61 -27.69 -11.00 5.36
C SER A 61 -28.07 -9.64 5.94
N ARG A 62 -27.24 -9.08 6.82
CA ARG A 62 -27.51 -7.79 7.45
C ARG A 62 -27.23 -6.59 6.53
N LEU A 63 -26.27 -6.71 5.62
CA LEU A 63 -26.06 -5.74 4.55
C LEU A 63 -27.21 -5.77 3.54
N ASP A 64 -27.73 -6.95 3.17
CA ASP A 64 -28.96 -7.06 2.37
C ASP A 64 -30.13 -6.33 3.05
N TRP A 65 -30.33 -6.59 4.33
CA TRP A 65 -31.35 -5.92 5.14
C TRP A 65 -31.20 -4.38 5.13
N LEU A 66 -29.99 -3.84 5.36
CA LEU A 66 -29.74 -2.40 5.29
C LEU A 66 -29.93 -1.83 3.87
N SER A 67 -29.65 -2.62 2.82
CA SER A 67 -29.79 -2.23 1.41
C SER A 67 -31.24 -2.01 0.96
N ARG A 68 -32.20 -2.46 1.77
CA ARG A 68 -33.64 -2.22 1.56
C ARG A 68 -34.03 -0.77 1.80
N GLN A 69 -33.20 0.00 2.52
CA GLN A 69 -33.40 1.44 2.69
C GLN A 69 -33.10 2.17 1.37
N VAL A 70 -33.89 3.20 1.06
CA VAL A 70 -33.68 4.05 -0.13
C VAL A 70 -33.59 5.51 0.34
N PRO A 71 -32.41 5.98 0.76
CA PRO A 71 -32.20 7.36 1.21
C PRO A 71 -32.61 8.40 0.17
N GLU A 72 -32.44 8.10 -1.12
CA GLU A 72 -32.69 9.05 -2.21
C GLU A 72 -34.16 9.47 -2.32
N ARG A 73 -35.09 8.61 -1.89
CA ARG A 73 -36.53 8.93 -1.82
C ARG A 73 -36.81 10.09 -0.85
N TRP A 74 -35.87 10.37 0.05
CA TRP A 74 -35.98 11.34 1.14
C TRP A 74 -34.97 12.48 1.02
N GLY A 75 -34.37 12.69 -0.15
CA GLY A 75 -33.45 13.80 -0.42
C GLY A 75 -32.06 13.64 0.21
N GLU A 76 -31.72 12.45 0.70
CA GLU A 76 -30.42 12.12 1.27
C GLU A 76 -29.67 11.14 0.35
N ASP A 77 -28.37 11.31 0.17
CA ASP A 77 -27.60 10.41 -0.72
C ASP A 77 -27.21 9.09 -0.03
N PHE A 78 -27.03 9.12 1.28
CA PHE A 78 -26.53 7.98 2.06
C PHE A 78 -26.69 8.22 3.57
N TRP A 79 -27.07 7.19 4.32
CA TRP A 79 -27.13 7.23 5.79
C TRP A 79 -26.01 6.39 6.40
N PRO A 80 -24.96 7.00 6.99
CA PRO A 80 -23.84 6.25 7.59
C PRO A 80 -24.21 5.54 8.90
N GLN A 81 -25.08 6.13 9.71
CA GLN A 81 -25.36 5.67 11.08
C GLN A 81 -25.91 4.23 11.16
N PRO A 82 -26.83 3.77 10.29
CA PRO A 82 -27.31 2.38 10.34
C PRO A 82 -26.19 1.34 10.21
N TYR A 83 -25.16 1.64 9.42
CA TYR A 83 -23.99 0.75 9.25
C TYR A 83 -23.08 0.79 10.49
N GLU A 84 -22.90 1.95 11.11
CA GLU A 84 -22.13 2.09 12.35
C GLU A 84 -22.81 1.38 13.52
N GLN A 85 -24.13 1.49 13.63
CA GLN A 85 -24.90 0.78 14.64
C GLN A 85 -24.78 -0.74 14.44
N LEU A 86 -24.93 -1.24 13.22
CA LEU A 86 -24.78 -2.66 12.91
C LEU A 86 -23.38 -3.18 13.27
N ALA A 87 -22.33 -2.46 12.87
CA ALA A 87 -20.95 -2.85 13.19
C ALA A 87 -20.68 -2.84 14.70
N SER A 88 -21.22 -1.87 15.46
CA SER A 88 -21.10 -1.85 16.93
C SER A 88 -21.74 -3.08 17.56
N VAL A 89 -22.98 -3.40 17.14
CA VAL A 89 -23.74 -4.55 17.66
C VAL A 89 -23.04 -5.86 17.35
N LEU A 90 -22.55 -6.04 16.12
CA LEU A 90 -21.81 -7.25 15.74
C LEU A 90 -20.54 -7.43 16.58
N ARG A 91 -19.79 -6.35 16.86
CA ARG A 91 -18.62 -6.42 17.78
C ARG A 91 -19.02 -6.78 19.20
N GLU A 92 -20.05 -6.16 19.74
CA GLU A 92 -20.56 -6.47 21.09
C GLU A 92 -21.04 -7.93 21.19
N MET A 93 -21.53 -8.50 20.10
CA MET A 93 -21.90 -9.91 19.99
C MET A 93 -20.72 -10.86 19.71
N GLY A 94 -19.49 -10.35 19.51
CA GLY A 94 -18.28 -11.15 19.25
C GLY A 94 -18.01 -11.48 17.77
N HIS A 95 -18.74 -10.86 16.84
CA HIS A 95 -18.62 -11.05 15.39
C HIS A 95 -17.74 -9.97 14.74
N ASP A 96 -16.46 -9.92 15.11
CA ASP A 96 -15.54 -8.87 14.67
C ASP A 96 -15.31 -8.86 13.15
N GLU A 97 -15.23 -10.03 12.51
CA GLU A 97 -15.02 -10.14 11.07
C GLU A 97 -16.20 -9.58 10.26
N ASP A 98 -17.42 -9.84 10.74
CA ASP A 98 -18.66 -9.36 10.13
C ASP A 98 -18.82 -7.84 10.35
N ALA A 99 -18.53 -7.36 11.56
CA ALA A 99 -18.54 -5.93 11.86
C ALA A 99 -17.59 -5.13 10.95
N ASN A 100 -16.41 -5.68 10.69
CA ASN A 100 -15.46 -5.06 9.77
C ASN A 100 -15.95 -5.09 8.31
N ALA A 101 -16.58 -6.18 7.87
CA ALA A 101 -17.20 -6.24 6.54
C ALA A 101 -18.27 -5.15 6.35
N VAL A 102 -19.09 -4.91 7.37
CA VAL A 102 -20.11 -3.85 7.36
C VAL A 102 -19.49 -2.45 7.22
N LEU A 103 -18.41 -2.17 7.95
CA LEU A 103 -17.73 -0.87 7.85
C LEU A 103 -17.05 -0.65 6.49
N ILE A 104 -16.53 -1.72 5.87
CA ILE A 104 -15.98 -1.65 4.50
C ILE A 104 -17.06 -1.26 3.50
N GLU A 105 -18.25 -1.88 3.58
CA GLU A 105 -19.36 -1.55 2.69
C GLU A 105 -19.87 -0.12 2.96
N LYS A 106 -19.91 0.33 4.23
CA LYS A 106 -20.19 1.74 4.59
C LYS A 106 -19.25 2.69 3.87
N GLU A 107 -17.93 2.45 3.95
CA GLU A 107 -16.94 3.29 3.27
C GLU A 107 -17.11 3.27 1.75
N ARG A 108 -17.40 2.11 1.16
CA ARG A 108 -17.63 1.96 -0.27
C ARG A 108 -18.82 2.80 -0.74
N GLN A 109 -19.94 2.74 -0.03
CA GLN A 109 -21.13 3.54 -0.34
C GLN A 109 -20.90 5.02 -0.09
N GLN A 110 -20.21 5.39 0.99
CA GLN A 110 -19.86 6.77 1.27
C GLN A 110 -18.94 7.37 0.17
N ARG A 111 -17.96 6.60 -0.32
CA ARG A 111 -17.12 7.01 -1.47
C ARG A 111 -17.95 7.18 -2.74
N HIS A 112 -18.91 6.29 -3.00
CA HIS A 112 -19.83 6.41 -4.13
C HIS A 112 -20.71 7.68 -4.04
N ALA A 113 -21.28 7.97 -2.86
CA ALA A 113 -22.05 9.19 -2.62
C ALA A 113 -21.20 10.46 -2.79
N ARG A 114 -19.96 10.47 -2.28
CA ARG A 114 -19.01 11.59 -2.48
C ARG A 114 -18.70 11.83 -3.96
N ARG A 115 -18.55 10.77 -4.75
CA ARG A 115 -18.31 10.86 -6.20
C ARG A 115 -19.50 11.46 -6.94
N LYS A 116 -20.75 11.11 -6.56
CA LYS A 116 -21.96 11.72 -7.12
C LYS A 116 -22.03 13.24 -6.87
N ARG A 117 -21.54 13.73 -5.72
CA ARG A 117 -21.50 15.17 -5.38
C ARG A 117 -20.42 15.97 -6.12
N ALA A 118 -19.42 15.32 -6.70
CA ALA A 118 -18.29 16.01 -7.32
C ALA A 118 -18.68 16.63 -8.68
N ARG A 119 -18.90 17.96 -8.67
CA ARG A 119 -19.39 18.75 -9.82
C ARG A 119 -18.44 18.74 -11.02
N ASN A 120 -17.13 18.70 -10.81
CA ASN A 120 -16.11 18.76 -11.87
C ASN A 120 -15.64 17.35 -12.32
N ARG A 121 -15.59 17.09 -13.63
CA ARG A 121 -15.10 15.83 -14.22
C ARG A 121 -13.64 15.55 -13.86
N LEU A 122 -12.80 16.59 -13.82
CA LEU A 122 -11.39 16.46 -13.44
C LEU A 122 -11.23 16.06 -11.96
N TRP A 123 -12.03 16.66 -11.07
CA TRP A 123 -12.01 16.31 -9.65
C TRP A 123 -12.52 14.89 -9.41
N ARG A 124 -13.52 14.44 -10.17
CA ARG A 124 -13.97 13.03 -10.16
C ARG A 124 -12.89 12.06 -10.62
N ALA A 125 -12.16 12.37 -11.69
CA ALA A 125 -11.06 11.55 -12.18
C ALA A 125 -9.90 11.49 -11.17
N ALA A 126 -9.54 12.62 -10.57
CA ALA A 126 -8.52 12.70 -9.52
C ALA A 126 -8.91 11.90 -8.27
N LEU A 127 -10.17 12.01 -7.82
CA LEU A 127 -10.70 11.17 -6.74
C LEU A 127 -10.69 9.69 -7.12
N ALA A 128 -11.06 9.32 -8.34
CA ALA A 128 -11.02 7.92 -8.79
C ALA A 128 -9.60 7.35 -8.86
N ALA A 129 -8.62 8.14 -9.32
CA ALA A 129 -7.21 7.74 -9.34
C ALA A 129 -6.65 7.60 -7.92
N LYS A 130 -6.96 8.57 -7.05
CA LYS A 130 -6.61 8.51 -5.62
C LYS A 130 -7.27 7.31 -4.94
N ASP A 131 -8.55 7.04 -5.21
CA ASP A 131 -9.31 5.93 -4.65
C ASP A 131 -8.83 4.58 -5.20
N GLY A 132 -8.38 4.51 -6.46
CA GLY A 132 -7.78 3.32 -7.06
C GLY A 132 -6.40 3.01 -6.47
N LEU A 133 -5.58 4.05 -6.31
CA LEU A 133 -4.31 3.94 -5.58
C LEU A 133 -4.55 3.52 -4.13
N LEU A 134 -5.56 4.10 -3.48
CA LEU A 134 -6.01 3.72 -2.15
C LEU A 134 -6.71 2.36 -2.12
N ALA A 135 -7.24 1.82 -3.21
CA ALA A 135 -7.79 0.46 -3.21
C ALA A 135 -6.67 -0.58 -3.36
N ILE A 136 -5.65 -0.27 -4.16
CA ILE A 136 -4.43 -1.07 -4.29
C ILE A 136 -3.63 -1.06 -2.98
N THR A 137 -3.68 0.05 -2.23
CA THR A 137 -2.95 0.20 -0.97
C THR A 137 -3.84 -0.14 0.25
N VAL A 138 -5.05 0.43 0.40
CA VAL A 138 -5.99 0.33 1.54
C VAL A 138 -6.92 -0.90 1.52
N VAL A 139 -6.42 -2.07 1.12
CA VAL A 139 -6.88 -3.34 1.75
C VAL A 139 -6.24 -3.49 3.16
N TYR A 140 -5.82 -2.36 3.77
CA TYR A 140 -4.99 -2.27 4.97
C TYR A 140 -5.67 -2.69 6.27
N GLY A 141 -6.95 -3.01 6.27
CA GLY A 141 -7.63 -3.57 7.44
C GLY A 141 -7.52 -5.11 7.55
N ARG A 142 -7.15 -5.83 6.48
CA ARG A 142 -7.36 -7.28 6.43
C ARG A 142 -6.14 -8.14 6.09
N GLN A 143 -5.05 -7.63 5.51
CA GLN A 143 -3.93 -8.49 5.08
C GLN A 143 -2.54 -7.81 5.08
N PRO A 144 -1.75 -7.88 6.17
CA PRO A 144 -0.33 -7.45 6.17
C PRO A 144 0.53 -8.15 5.09
N LEU A 145 0.07 -9.31 4.58
CA LEU A 145 0.73 -10.10 3.55
C LEU A 145 0.84 -9.39 2.18
N LEU A 146 -0.06 -8.47 1.84
CA LEU A 146 -0.01 -7.78 0.54
C LEU A 146 1.11 -6.73 0.49
N ALA A 147 1.43 -6.06 1.60
CA ALA A 147 2.58 -5.17 1.67
C ALA A 147 3.90 -5.94 1.50
N LEU A 148 3.98 -7.14 2.08
CA LEU A 148 5.10 -8.06 1.87
C LEU A 148 5.18 -8.53 0.41
N ALA A 149 4.05 -8.79 -0.24
CA ALA A 149 4.01 -9.14 -1.65
C ALA A 149 4.55 -8.01 -2.54
N TRP A 150 4.13 -6.76 -2.31
CA TRP A 150 4.66 -5.60 -3.04
C TRP A 150 6.15 -5.36 -2.76
N LEU A 151 6.60 -5.51 -1.51
CA LEU A 151 8.03 -5.48 -1.17
C LEU A 151 8.80 -6.54 -1.98
N ALA A 152 8.30 -7.77 -2.04
CA ALA A 152 8.90 -8.84 -2.82
C ALA A 152 8.94 -8.54 -4.33
N VAL A 153 7.88 -7.92 -4.88
CA VAL A 153 7.83 -7.50 -6.28
C VAL A 153 8.88 -6.42 -6.58
N PHE A 154 8.93 -5.33 -5.80
CA PHE A 154 9.91 -4.26 -6.01
C PHE A 154 11.35 -4.74 -5.77
N TRP A 155 11.55 -5.64 -4.80
CA TRP A 155 12.82 -6.30 -4.58
C TRP A 155 13.25 -7.12 -5.80
N ALA A 156 12.41 -8.04 -6.30
CA ALA A 156 12.73 -8.86 -7.47
C ALA A 156 13.01 -8.00 -8.72
N LEU A 157 12.22 -6.93 -8.92
CA LEU A 157 12.47 -5.98 -10.01
C LEU A 157 13.83 -5.29 -9.85
N GLY A 158 14.19 -4.86 -8.65
CA GLY A 158 15.48 -4.24 -8.38
C GLY A 158 16.65 -5.19 -8.57
N VAL A 159 16.51 -6.46 -8.18
CA VAL A 159 17.52 -7.50 -8.49
C VAL A 159 17.74 -7.62 -9.99
N GLY A 160 16.68 -7.59 -10.79
CA GLY A 160 16.76 -7.58 -12.25
C GLY A 160 17.48 -6.34 -12.79
N VAL A 161 17.05 -5.14 -12.40
CA VAL A 161 17.60 -3.87 -12.88
C VAL A 161 19.07 -3.72 -12.50
N PHE A 162 19.41 -3.92 -11.23
CA PHE A 162 20.79 -3.75 -10.76
C PHE A 162 21.70 -4.89 -11.20
N GLY A 163 21.19 -6.13 -11.26
CA GLY A 163 21.94 -7.26 -11.80
C GLY A 163 22.21 -7.15 -13.30
N TYR A 164 21.35 -6.46 -14.05
CA TYR A 164 21.60 -6.12 -15.45
C TYR A 164 22.67 -5.01 -15.57
N ALA A 165 22.54 -3.95 -14.77
CA ALA A 165 23.49 -2.85 -14.77
C ALA A 165 24.91 -3.28 -14.34
N GLU A 166 25.06 -4.17 -13.35
CA GLU A 166 26.38 -4.68 -12.95
C GLU A 166 27.04 -5.52 -14.05
N ARG A 167 26.27 -6.37 -14.76
CA ARG A 167 26.79 -7.12 -15.91
C ARG A 167 27.30 -6.23 -17.03
N GLN A 168 26.75 -5.03 -17.18
CA GLN A 168 27.20 -4.01 -18.13
C GLN A 168 28.37 -3.16 -17.59
N GLY A 169 28.87 -3.45 -16.38
CA GLY A 169 29.90 -2.65 -15.73
C GLY A 169 29.42 -1.24 -15.34
N ALA A 170 28.10 -1.03 -15.23
CA ALA A 170 27.47 0.26 -14.93
C ALA A 170 27.35 0.54 -13.43
N PHE A 171 28.29 0.02 -12.64
CA PHE A 171 28.45 0.30 -11.22
C PHE A 171 29.84 0.85 -10.95
N LYS A 172 29.93 1.75 -9.97
CA LYS A 172 31.18 2.35 -9.51
C LYS A 172 31.26 2.38 -7.99
N PRO A 173 32.48 2.47 -7.43
CA PRO A 173 32.68 2.74 -6.01
C PRO A 173 31.95 4.01 -5.57
N ASN A 174 31.22 3.92 -4.47
CA ASN A 174 30.52 5.06 -3.87
C ASN A 174 31.42 5.81 -2.87
N SER A 175 32.68 6.02 -3.25
CA SER A 175 33.66 6.79 -2.47
C SER A 175 34.34 7.83 -3.36
N PRO A 176 34.22 9.13 -3.04
CA PRO A 176 34.89 10.19 -3.82
C PRO A 176 36.41 10.03 -3.88
N VAL A 177 37.02 9.44 -2.84
CA VAL A 177 38.47 9.19 -2.78
C VAL A 177 38.88 8.18 -3.84
N VAL A 178 38.16 7.04 -3.93
CA VAL A 178 38.44 5.99 -4.91
C VAL A 178 38.14 6.47 -6.33
N LEU A 179 37.09 7.27 -6.53
CA LEU A 179 36.76 7.78 -7.87
C LEU A 179 37.83 8.69 -8.48
N ARG A 180 38.71 9.29 -7.65
CA ARG A 180 39.83 10.14 -8.10
C ARG A 180 41.17 9.42 -8.08
N SER A 181 41.21 8.17 -7.62
CA SER A 181 42.43 7.41 -7.44
C SER A 181 42.96 6.88 -8.79
N ARG A 182 44.26 6.56 -8.87
CA ARG A 182 44.88 6.09 -10.14
C ARG A 182 44.32 4.72 -10.53
N GLU A 183 44.07 3.90 -9.53
CA GLU A 183 43.58 2.52 -9.60
C GLU A 183 42.23 2.46 -10.33
N TRP A 184 41.29 3.37 -10.01
CA TRP A 184 40.00 3.46 -10.68
C TRP A 184 40.05 4.21 -12.02
N THR A 185 40.74 5.35 -12.08
CA THR A 185 40.75 6.22 -13.26
C THR A 185 41.49 5.61 -14.44
N LEU A 186 42.62 4.94 -14.20
CA LEU A 186 43.39 4.28 -15.26
C LEU A 186 42.72 2.98 -15.74
N CYS A 187 41.85 2.36 -14.94
CA CYS A 187 40.98 1.28 -15.42
C CYS A 187 39.90 1.74 -16.39
N GLY A 188 39.66 3.05 -16.53
CA GLY A 188 38.78 3.59 -17.58
C GLY A 188 39.49 3.76 -18.93
N VAL A 189 40.78 3.42 -19.02
CA VAL A 189 41.65 3.66 -20.17
C VAL A 189 42.32 2.35 -20.56
N GLY A 190 42.35 2.04 -21.87
CA GLY A 190 43.01 0.83 -22.37
C GLY A 190 44.52 0.89 -22.21
N ARG A 191 45.20 -0.26 -22.07
CA ARG A 191 46.67 -0.31 -21.90
C ARG A 191 47.49 0.36 -23.02
N SER A 192 46.96 0.42 -24.23
CA SER A 192 47.61 1.10 -25.37
C SER A 192 47.54 2.61 -25.29
N ASP A 193 46.63 3.14 -24.46
CA ASP A 193 46.31 4.56 -24.43
C ASP A 193 46.94 5.21 -23.20
N GLN A 194 47.29 6.49 -23.33
CA GLN A 194 47.84 7.31 -22.24
C GLN A 194 46.86 8.41 -21.85
N ARG A 195 46.83 8.74 -20.56
CA ARG A 195 45.98 9.81 -20.04
C ARG A 195 46.75 10.71 -19.08
N LEU A 196 46.58 12.02 -19.25
CA LEU A 196 47.08 13.02 -18.31
C LEU A 196 46.21 13.02 -17.04
N LEU A 197 46.81 12.68 -15.91
CA LEU A 197 46.21 12.79 -14.59
C LEU A 197 46.39 14.23 -14.10
N ALA A 198 45.45 15.12 -14.46
CA ALA A 198 45.55 16.56 -14.22
C ALA A 198 45.88 16.94 -12.77
N ALA A 199 45.34 16.21 -11.79
CA ALA A 199 45.61 16.45 -10.38
C ALA A 199 47.08 16.24 -9.97
N ARG A 200 47.83 15.44 -10.74
CA ARG A 200 49.24 15.08 -10.46
C ARG A 200 50.20 15.60 -11.53
N GLN A 201 49.68 16.17 -12.62
CA GLN A 201 50.45 16.59 -13.79
C GLN A 201 51.32 15.46 -14.36
N GLU A 202 50.81 14.23 -14.35
CA GLU A 202 51.54 13.03 -14.75
C GLU A 202 50.81 12.33 -15.90
N VAL A 203 51.55 11.88 -16.91
CA VAL A 203 51.02 11.03 -17.99
C VAL A 203 51.22 9.58 -17.58
N ALA A 204 50.12 8.84 -17.49
CA ALA A 204 50.13 7.41 -17.14
C ALA A 204 49.42 6.60 -18.22
N SER A 205 49.87 5.37 -18.41
CA SER A 205 49.24 4.42 -19.33
C SER A 205 48.02 3.77 -18.65
N GLY A 206 47.01 3.41 -19.44
CA GLY A 206 45.81 2.73 -18.95
C GLY A 206 46.09 1.34 -18.36
N LEU A 207 45.15 0.87 -17.56
CA LEU A 207 45.22 -0.45 -16.90
C LEU A 207 44.25 -1.48 -17.48
N ALA A 208 43.20 -1.06 -18.21
CA ALA A 208 42.19 -2.00 -18.70
C ALA A 208 42.70 -2.83 -19.88
N ASP A 209 42.44 -4.14 -19.81
CA ASP A 209 42.67 -5.06 -20.93
C ASP A 209 41.62 -4.84 -22.04
N GLN A 210 41.89 -5.34 -23.25
CA GLN A 210 40.97 -5.15 -24.38
C GLN A 210 39.59 -5.77 -24.11
N GLY A 211 38.53 -4.96 -24.19
CA GLY A 211 37.15 -5.40 -23.92
C GLY A 211 36.81 -5.56 -22.43
N GLU A 212 37.75 -5.30 -21.52
CA GLU A 212 37.51 -5.34 -20.08
C GLU A 212 36.72 -4.10 -19.62
N THR A 213 35.72 -4.30 -18.76
CA THR A 213 35.01 -3.15 -18.16
C THR A 213 35.89 -2.50 -17.10
N GLN A 214 35.75 -1.19 -16.93
CA GLN A 214 36.46 -0.43 -15.88
C GLN A 214 36.25 -1.03 -14.48
N LEU A 215 35.04 -1.51 -14.19
CA LEU A 215 34.72 -2.16 -12.93
C LEU A 215 35.46 -3.49 -12.76
N ALA A 216 35.55 -4.32 -13.81
CA ALA A 216 36.29 -5.58 -13.77
C ALA A 216 37.80 -5.34 -13.56
N CYS A 217 38.36 -4.39 -14.30
CA CYS A 217 39.75 -3.96 -14.14
C CYS A 217 40.04 -3.46 -12.72
N PHE A 218 39.12 -2.72 -12.09
CA PHE A 218 39.30 -2.28 -10.71
C PHE A 218 39.27 -3.46 -9.73
N ARG A 219 38.30 -4.38 -9.88
CA ARG A 219 38.14 -5.53 -8.98
C ARG A 219 39.29 -6.54 -9.02
N ARG A 220 40.09 -6.57 -10.09
CA ARG A 220 41.29 -7.43 -10.18
C ARG A 220 42.49 -6.85 -9.44
N GLN A 221 42.47 -5.56 -9.10
CA GLN A 221 43.54 -4.90 -8.37
C GLN A 221 43.48 -5.22 -6.87
N TRP A 222 44.64 -5.23 -6.22
CA TRP A 222 44.71 -5.55 -4.80
C TRP A 222 44.12 -4.43 -3.93
N GLU A 223 44.14 -3.18 -4.40
CA GLU A 223 43.54 -2.02 -3.73
C GLU A 223 42.02 -2.17 -3.58
N ALA A 224 41.38 -2.91 -4.48
CA ALA A 224 39.95 -3.24 -4.42
C ALA A 224 39.63 -4.44 -3.51
N SER A 225 40.63 -5.11 -2.91
CA SER A 225 40.39 -6.30 -2.07
C SER A 225 39.56 -6.02 -0.83
N SER A 226 39.54 -4.76 -0.37
CA SER A 226 38.74 -4.29 0.76
C SER A 226 37.27 -4.03 0.41
N TYR A 227 36.91 -3.98 -0.88
CA TYR A 227 35.54 -3.77 -1.31
C TYR A 227 34.74 -5.08 -1.28
N PRO A 228 33.52 -5.09 -0.71
CA PRO A 228 32.66 -6.26 -0.78
C PRO A 228 32.27 -6.51 -2.24
N ARG A 229 32.22 -7.78 -2.65
CA ARG A 229 31.68 -8.13 -3.97
C ARG A 229 30.24 -7.63 -4.08
N PHE A 230 29.90 -7.07 -5.23
CA PHE A 230 28.54 -6.65 -5.51
C PHE A 230 27.59 -7.85 -5.50
N ASN A 231 26.44 -7.71 -4.83
CA ASN A 231 25.37 -8.70 -4.83
C ASN A 231 24.03 -7.99 -5.08
N ALA A 232 23.41 -8.24 -6.23
CA ALA A 232 22.16 -7.57 -6.62
C ALA A 232 21.00 -7.82 -5.65
N TRP A 233 20.92 -9.01 -5.03
CA TRP A 233 19.89 -9.37 -4.05
C TRP A 233 20.00 -8.51 -2.79
N ILE A 234 21.21 -8.41 -2.24
CA ILE A 234 21.50 -7.63 -1.04
C ILE A 234 21.43 -6.14 -1.37
N TYR A 235 21.97 -5.70 -2.50
CA TYR A 235 21.92 -4.31 -2.94
C TYR A 235 20.48 -3.81 -3.08
N SER A 236 19.61 -4.58 -3.75
CA SER A 236 18.21 -4.18 -3.89
C SER A 236 17.48 -4.13 -2.54
N LEU A 237 17.79 -5.06 -1.65
CA LEU A 237 17.21 -5.08 -0.31
C LEU A 237 17.68 -3.88 0.54
N ASP A 238 18.96 -3.54 0.48
CA ASP A 238 19.58 -2.39 1.16
C ASP A 238 19.02 -1.05 0.67
N VAL A 239 18.69 -0.95 -0.63
CA VAL A 239 18.02 0.22 -1.22
C VAL A 239 16.55 0.30 -0.81
N LEU A 240 15.86 -0.84 -0.73
CA LEU A 240 14.43 -0.93 -0.44
C LEU A 240 14.10 -0.79 1.05
N LEU A 241 14.97 -1.24 1.94
CA LEU A 241 14.73 -1.25 3.38
C LEU A 241 15.63 -0.21 4.07
N PRO A 242 15.16 1.03 4.26
CA PRO A 242 16.00 2.12 4.77
C PRO A 242 16.52 1.89 6.19
N VAL A 243 15.85 1.05 6.98
CA VAL A 243 16.20 0.73 8.37
C VAL A 243 17.28 -0.37 8.46
N LEU A 244 17.44 -1.19 7.41
CA LEU A 244 18.46 -2.23 7.38
C LEU A 244 19.70 -1.69 6.68
N GLU A 245 20.83 -1.76 7.37
CA GLU A 245 22.14 -1.43 6.80
C GLU A 245 22.84 -2.73 6.41
N MET A 246 22.93 -3.00 5.11
CA MET A 246 23.65 -4.16 4.56
C MET A 246 24.92 -3.75 3.77
N ASP A 247 25.31 -2.49 3.92
CA ASP A 247 26.50 -1.82 3.36
C ASP A 247 26.68 -1.82 1.82
N GLN A 248 25.94 -2.62 1.07
CA GLN A 248 26.06 -2.70 -0.39
C GLN A 248 25.86 -1.33 -1.07
N LYS A 249 24.90 -0.52 -0.65
CA LYS A 249 24.66 0.84 -1.17
C LYS A 249 25.72 1.85 -0.73
N THR A 250 26.42 1.58 0.37
CA THR A 250 27.52 2.39 0.89
C THR A 250 28.78 2.21 0.04
N TYR A 251 29.02 1.01 -0.49
CA TYR A 251 30.19 0.72 -1.33
C TYR A 251 29.94 0.90 -2.83
N TRP A 252 28.72 0.66 -3.31
CA TRP A 252 28.41 0.61 -4.74
C TRP A 252 27.32 1.60 -5.13
N ARG A 253 27.47 2.23 -6.29
CA ARG A 253 26.44 3.11 -6.87
C ARG A 253 26.38 2.94 -8.39
N PRO A 254 25.18 3.00 -9.01
CA PRO A 254 25.06 3.03 -10.46
C PRO A 254 25.85 4.20 -11.07
N ASP A 255 26.54 3.94 -12.18
CA ASP A 255 27.31 4.94 -12.90
C ASP A 255 26.55 5.47 -14.12
N PRO A 256 25.99 6.69 -14.08
CA PRO A 256 25.21 7.24 -15.19
C PRO A 256 26.01 7.44 -16.47
N LEU A 257 27.35 7.37 -16.41
CA LEU A 257 28.22 7.48 -17.58
C LEU A 257 28.28 6.19 -18.43
N LYS A 258 27.79 5.07 -17.91
CA LYS A 258 27.78 3.78 -18.61
C LYS A 258 26.39 3.45 -19.16
N PRO A 259 26.29 2.64 -20.23
CA PRO A 259 24.99 2.16 -20.71
C PRO A 259 24.19 1.51 -19.59
N SER A 260 22.88 1.76 -19.53
CA SER A 260 21.96 1.33 -18.46
C SER A 260 22.18 1.92 -17.05
N GLY A 261 23.26 2.65 -16.81
CA GLY A 261 23.58 3.21 -15.50
C GLY A 261 22.67 4.35 -15.08
N GLU A 262 22.23 5.21 -16.01
CA GLU A 262 21.27 6.28 -15.73
C GLU A 262 19.90 5.71 -15.31
N ALA A 263 19.40 4.72 -16.06
CA ALA A 263 18.16 4.03 -15.73
C ALA A 263 18.24 3.32 -14.36
N ALA A 264 19.36 2.66 -14.07
CA ALA A 264 19.60 2.04 -12.77
C ALA A 264 19.68 3.08 -11.64
N LEU A 265 20.25 4.26 -11.89
CA LEU A 265 20.30 5.34 -10.92
C LEU A 265 18.91 5.92 -10.62
N HIS A 266 18.09 6.15 -11.65
CA HIS A 266 16.70 6.58 -11.47
C HIS A 266 15.89 5.53 -10.71
N TYR A 267 16.06 4.24 -11.05
CA TYR A 267 15.40 3.15 -10.34
C TYR A 267 15.86 3.05 -8.87
N HIS A 268 17.15 3.27 -8.59
CA HIS A 268 17.66 3.34 -7.22
C HIS A 268 16.93 4.40 -6.39
N HIS A 269 16.78 5.62 -6.91
CA HIS A 269 16.04 6.68 -6.23
C HIS A 269 14.55 6.35 -6.05
N PHE A 270 13.92 5.79 -7.08
CA PHE A 270 12.54 5.33 -7.02
C PHE A 270 12.35 4.25 -5.93
N GLN A 271 13.21 3.23 -5.91
CA GLN A 271 13.11 2.14 -4.94
C GLN A 271 13.35 2.62 -3.51
N SER A 272 14.26 3.57 -3.28
CA SER A 272 14.43 4.20 -1.96
C SER A 272 13.17 4.93 -1.49
N LEU A 273 12.51 5.68 -2.38
CA LEU A 273 11.25 6.37 -2.05
C LEU A 273 10.14 5.37 -1.70
N VAL A 274 9.99 4.31 -2.49
CA VAL A 274 9.04 3.22 -2.23
C VAL A 274 9.34 2.57 -0.88
N GLY A 275 10.61 2.31 -0.58
CA GLY A 275 11.05 1.76 0.70
C GLY A 275 10.63 2.58 1.90
N TRP A 276 10.83 3.90 1.85
CA TRP A 276 10.37 4.82 2.89
C TRP A 276 8.84 4.83 3.04
N VAL A 277 8.09 4.90 1.94
CA VAL A 277 6.62 4.89 1.97
C VAL A 277 6.11 3.59 2.60
N LEU A 278 6.59 2.43 2.17
CA LEU A 278 6.15 1.14 2.69
C LEU A 278 6.53 0.93 4.16
N SER A 279 7.72 1.40 4.57
CA SER A 279 8.15 1.32 5.97
C SER A 279 7.26 2.16 6.90
N LEU A 280 6.93 3.39 6.49
CA LEU A 280 6.04 4.27 7.23
C LEU A 280 4.60 3.73 7.29
N LEU A 281 4.11 3.16 6.18
CA LEU A 281 2.79 2.52 6.13
C LEU A 281 2.71 1.30 7.05
N ALA A 282 3.76 0.46 7.06
CA ALA A 282 3.83 -0.68 7.97
C ALA A 282 3.78 -0.22 9.44
N LEU A 283 4.56 0.80 9.80
CA LEU A 283 4.55 1.36 11.15
C LEU A 283 3.17 1.94 11.54
N ALA A 284 2.51 2.64 10.61
CA ALA A 284 1.16 3.16 10.82
C ALA A 284 0.11 2.05 10.98
N GLY A 285 0.24 0.95 10.24
CA GLY A 285 -0.63 -0.22 10.33
C GLY A 285 -0.48 -0.97 11.66
N PHE A 286 0.76 -1.23 12.10
CA PHE A 286 1.02 -1.96 13.35
C PHE A 286 0.77 -1.13 14.62
N SER A 287 0.92 0.20 14.56
CA SER A 287 0.72 1.07 15.73
C SER A 287 -0.75 1.27 16.11
N GLY A 288 -1.72 0.82 15.30
CA GLY A 288 -3.15 0.99 15.59
C GLY A 288 -3.58 2.47 15.69
N LEU A 289 -2.74 3.41 15.25
CA LEU A 289 -3.01 4.86 15.24
C LEU A 289 -4.18 5.23 14.32
N VAL A 290 -4.53 4.33 13.40
CA VAL A 290 -5.78 4.38 12.63
C VAL A 290 -6.85 3.59 13.37
N LYS A 291 -7.31 4.09 14.52
CA LYS A 291 -8.62 3.71 15.04
C LYS A 291 -9.66 4.51 14.25
N PRO A 292 -10.54 3.88 13.45
CA PRO A 292 -11.71 4.59 12.96
C PRO A 292 -12.55 4.93 14.19
N ARG A 293 -12.69 6.23 14.47
CA ARG A 293 -13.73 6.72 15.40
C ARG A 293 -15.11 6.42 14.83
#